data_AF-A0A447NXA2-F1
#
_entry.id   AF-A0A447NXA2-F1
#
_cell.length_a   1.000
_cell.length_b   1.000
_cell.length_c   1.000
_cell.angle_alpha   90.00
_cell.angle_beta   90.00
_cell.angle_gamma   90.00
#
_symmetry.space_group_name_H-M   'P 1'
#
loop_
_entity.id
_entity.type
_entity.pdbx_description
1 polymer ?
#
loop_
_entity_poly.entity_id
_entity_poly.type
_entity_poly.pdbx_seq_one_letter_code
_entity_poly.pdbx_strand_id
1 'polypeptide(L)'
;MAYRERVRGLEHEIRQTFAALPLPVSRLEEFAHCREIWRKCLAWLQDSEGSRRQHNQAYADAMLEAHADFFTQIESSPLNPSQARAVVNGESSLLVLAGAGSGKTSVLVARAGWLLARGQADAGQILLLAFGRKAAEEMDERIRERLHTEEITARTFHSLALYIIQQGSKKAPVVSKLESDATARHQLFLRTWRQQCSEKKAQAKGWRQWLEEEMQWVVPEGNFWDDETLQWRLAPRLDRWVSLMRMHGGAQAEMIAGAPEECRELFGKRIKLMAPLLKAWKSALKAENAVDFSGLIHQAMVILEKGRFISPWKHILVDEFQDISPQRAALLEALRKQNSQTTLFAVGDDWQAIYRFSGRSSP
;
A
#
# COMPACT_ATOMS: atom_id res chain seq x y z
N MET A 1 -16.20 -6.49 4.56
CA MET A 1 -17.38 -6.61 5.44
C MET A 1 -18.69 -6.42 4.67
N ALA A 2 -18.85 -5.35 3.88
CA ALA A 2 -20.09 -5.08 3.12
C ALA A 2 -20.61 -6.23 2.22
N TYR A 3 -19.76 -7.01 1.55
CA TYR A 3 -20.21 -8.14 0.71
C TYR A 3 -20.84 -9.28 1.53
N ARG A 4 -20.22 -9.66 2.67
CA ARG A 4 -20.74 -10.73 3.54
C ARG A 4 -22.07 -10.33 4.17
N GLU A 5 -22.23 -9.05 4.52
CA GLU A 5 -23.49 -8.50 5.00
C GLU A 5 -24.57 -8.53 3.93
N ARG A 6 -24.26 -8.16 2.68
CA ARG A 6 -25.21 -8.28 1.55
C ARG A 6 -25.61 -9.73 1.30
N VAL A 7 -24.67 -10.68 1.32
CA VAL A 7 -24.97 -12.11 1.15
C VAL A 7 -25.88 -12.61 2.27
N ARG A 8 -25.62 -12.26 3.53
CA ARG A 8 -26.49 -12.61 4.66
C ARG A 8 -27.88 -11.99 4.54
N GLY A 9 -27.96 -10.73 4.08
CA GLY A 9 -29.23 -10.06 3.82
C GLY A 9 -30.05 -10.79 2.76
N LEU A 10 -29.42 -11.17 1.64
CA LEU A 10 -30.05 -11.94 0.59
C LEU A 10 -30.49 -13.33 1.08
N GLU A 11 -29.66 -14.01 1.86
CA GLU A 11 -30.00 -15.31 2.47
C GLU A 11 -31.26 -15.19 3.35
N HIS A 12 -31.34 -14.13 4.15
CA HIS A 12 -32.50 -13.86 5.00
C HIS A 12 -33.77 -13.59 4.18
N GLU A 13 -33.68 -12.74 3.16
CA GLU A 13 -34.79 -12.42 2.25
C GLU A 13 -35.32 -13.66 1.53
N ILE A 14 -34.42 -14.51 1.03
CA ILE A 14 -34.77 -15.77 0.37
C ILE A 14 -35.50 -16.70 1.35
N ARG A 15 -34.97 -16.88 2.57
CA ARG A 15 -35.60 -17.74 3.58
C ARG A 15 -36.96 -17.20 4.02
N GLN A 16 -37.12 -15.89 4.18
CA GLN A 16 -38.40 -15.26 4.48
C GLN A 16 -39.42 -15.48 3.35
N THR A 17 -38.98 -15.30 2.09
CA THR A 17 -39.82 -15.53 0.91
C THR A 17 -40.32 -16.98 0.86
N PHE A 18 -39.44 -17.95 1.14
CA PHE A 18 -39.85 -19.35 1.20
C PHE A 18 -40.79 -19.66 2.38
N ALA A 19 -40.61 -19.02 3.53
CA ALA A 19 -41.52 -19.17 4.68
C ALA A 19 -42.91 -18.60 4.42
N ALA A 20 -43.04 -17.62 3.52
CA ALA A 20 -44.32 -17.00 3.14
C ALA A 20 -45.10 -17.79 2.08
N LEU A 21 -44.54 -18.86 1.50
CA LEU A 21 -45.24 -19.66 0.52
C LEU A 21 -46.45 -20.38 1.14
N PRO A 22 -47.59 -20.46 0.43
CA PRO A 22 -48.79 -21.14 0.92
C PRO A 22 -48.68 -22.68 0.87
N LEU A 23 -47.47 -23.23 0.69
CA LEU A 23 -47.19 -24.65 0.56
C LEU A 23 -45.78 -24.99 1.09
N PRO A 24 -45.54 -26.23 1.58
CA PRO A 24 -44.22 -26.63 2.03
C PRO A 24 -43.17 -26.57 0.92
N VAL A 25 -42.01 -25.97 1.20
CA VAL A 25 -40.94 -25.74 0.22
C VAL A 25 -40.43 -27.03 -0.44
N SER A 26 -40.56 -28.18 0.23
CA SER A 26 -40.25 -29.49 -0.35
C SER A 26 -41.06 -29.82 -1.61
N ARG A 27 -42.27 -29.27 -1.75
CA ARG A 27 -43.11 -29.47 -2.94
C ARG A 27 -42.56 -28.76 -4.18
N LEU A 28 -41.60 -27.83 -4.03
CA LEU A 28 -40.94 -27.19 -5.19
C LEU A 28 -40.19 -28.20 -6.09
N GLU A 29 -39.82 -29.36 -5.56
CA GLU A 29 -39.28 -30.49 -6.34
C GLU A 29 -40.32 -31.09 -7.32
N GLU A 30 -41.61 -30.97 -7.05
CA GLU A 30 -42.67 -31.55 -7.89
C GLU A 30 -42.88 -30.76 -9.18
N PHE A 31 -42.60 -29.46 -9.18
CA PHE A 31 -42.89 -28.56 -10.30
C PHE A 31 -41.71 -28.45 -11.29
N ALA A 32 -41.88 -28.99 -12.50
CA ALA A 32 -40.83 -28.99 -13.54
C ALA A 32 -40.27 -27.59 -13.85
N HIS A 33 -41.09 -26.54 -13.79
CA HIS A 33 -40.70 -25.17 -14.13
C HIS A 33 -39.72 -24.54 -13.13
N CYS A 34 -39.77 -24.92 -11.84
CA CYS A 34 -38.93 -24.33 -10.81
C CYS A 34 -37.96 -25.32 -10.15
N ARG A 35 -38.12 -26.63 -10.36
CA ARG A 35 -37.30 -27.69 -9.74
C ARG A 35 -35.79 -27.40 -9.82
N GLU A 36 -35.27 -27.12 -11.01
CA GLU A 36 -33.84 -26.90 -11.21
C GLU A 36 -33.34 -25.59 -10.59
N ILE A 37 -34.15 -24.54 -10.64
CA ILE A 37 -33.84 -23.25 -10.01
C ILE A 37 -33.87 -23.39 -8.48
N TRP A 38 -34.85 -24.12 -7.96
CA TRP A 38 -34.98 -24.46 -6.55
C TRP A 38 -33.77 -25.25 -6.06
N ARG A 39 -33.35 -26.30 -6.77
CA ARG A 39 -32.14 -27.08 -6.41
C ARG A 39 -30.88 -26.23 -6.36
N LYS A 40 -30.69 -25.33 -7.33
CA LYS A 40 -29.57 -24.38 -7.32
C LYS A 40 -29.64 -23.43 -6.13
N CYS A 41 -30.81 -22.89 -5.84
CA CYS A 41 -31.03 -22.02 -4.69
C CYS A 41 -30.78 -22.75 -3.37
N LEU A 42 -31.26 -23.99 -3.23
CA LEU A 42 -31.10 -24.80 -2.04
C LEU A 42 -29.63 -25.16 -1.81
N ALA A 43 -28.91 -25.58 -2.86
CA ALA A 43 -27.47 -25.85 -2.78
C ALA A 43 -26.69 -24.61 -2.31
N TRP A 44 -27.03 -23.43 -2.83
CA TRP A 44 -26.42 -22.17 -2.40
C TRP A 44 -26.77 -21.80 -0.95
N LEU A 45 -28.02 -22.00 -0.52
CA LEU A 45 -28.44 -21.76 0.87
C LEU A 45 -27.83 -22.73 1.89
N GLN A 46 -27.43 -23.92 1.44
CA GLN A 46 -26.79 -24.94 2.28
C GLN A 46 -25.28 -24.69 2.41
N ASP A 47 -24.61 -24.38 1.30
CA ASP A 47 -23.18 -24.09 1.26
C ASP A 47 -22.88 -22.95 0.28
N SER A 48 -23.08 -21.72 0.74
CA SER A 48 -22.83 -20.52 -0.06
C SER A 48 -21.35 -20.31 -0.37
N GLU A 49 -20.45 -20.73 0.53
CA GLU A 49 -19.01 -20.61 0.32
C GLU A 49 -18.49 -21.62 -0.70
N GLY A 50 -18.87 -22.90 -0.59
CA GLY A 50 -18.50 -23.93 -1.55
C GLY A 50 -19.09 -23.65 -2.93
N SER A 51 -20.35 -23.24 -3.00
CA SER A 51 -21.00 -22.82 -4.25
C SER A 51 -20.24 -21.67 -4.93
N ARG A 52 -19.82 -20.66 -4.15
CA ARG A 52 -19.01 -19.55 -4.66
C ARG A 52 -17.64 -20.01 -5.16
N ARG A 53 -16.95 -20.87 -4.40
CA ARG A 53 -15.63 -21.40 -4.80
C ARG A 53 -15.74 -22.21 -6.09
N GLN A 54 -16.73 -23.09 -6.20
CA GLN A 54 -16.98 -23.89 -7.40
C GLN A 54 -17.30 -23.01 -8.61
N HIS A 55 -18.16 -22.01 -8.44
CA HIS A 55 -18.46 -21.06 -9.51
C HIS A 55 -17.21 -20.29 -9.97
N ASN A 56 -16.44 -19.74 -9.04
CA ASN A 56 -15.20 -19.02 -9.35
C ASN A 56 -14.17 -19.92 -10.04
N GLN A 57 -14.07 -21.17 -9.62
CA GLN A 57 -13.19 -22.16 -10.22
C GLN A 57 -13.60 -22.48 -11.66
N ALA A 58 -14.88 -22.78 -11.88
CA ALA A 58 -15.41 -23.06 -13.22
C ALA A 58 -15.25 -21.86 -14.16
N TYR A 59 -15.49 -20.64 -13.66
CA TYR A 59 -15.24 -19.42 -14.41
C TYR A 59 -13.75 -19.30 -14.78
N ALA A 60 -12.84 -19.45 -13.81
CA ALA A 60 -11.41 -19.34 -14.07
C ALA A 60 -10.95 -20.39 -15.10
N ASP A 61 -11.37 -21.65 -14.95
CA ASP A 61 -11.00 -22.73 -15.88
C ASP A 61 -11.50 -22.43 -17.31
N ALA A 62 -12.75 -21.97 -17.45
CA ALA A 62 -13.30 -21.57 -18.74
C ALA A 62 -12.54 -20.38 -19.36
N MET A 63 -12.12 -19.39 -18.56
CA MET A 63 -11.33 -18.26 -19.05
C MET A 63 -9.93 -18.68 -19.50
N LEU A 64 -9.29 -19.58 -18.75
CA LEU A 64 -7.96 -20.09 -19.08
C LEU A 64 -7.96 -20.91 -20.36
N GLU A 65 -8.99 -21.74 -20.57
CA GLU A 65 -9.15 -22.52 -21.79
C GLU A 65 -9.46 -21.63 -23.00
N ALA A 66 -10.46 -20.74 -22.88
CA ALA A 66 -10.88 -19.88 -23.99
C ALA A 66 -9.81 -18.86 -24.44
N HIS A 67 -8.83 -18.56 -23.57
CA HIS A 67 -7.78 -17.57 -23.84
C HIS A 67 -6.37 -18.16 -23.65
N ALA A 68 -6.17 -19.45 -23.90
CA ALA A 68 -4.90 -20.14 -23.71
C ALA A 68 -3.73 -19.47 -24.47
N ASP A 69 -3.97 -18.99 -25.69
CA ASP A 69 -2.97 -18.30 -26.51
C ASP A 69 -2.46 -17.01 -25.84
N PHE A 70 -3.37 -16.24 -25.22
CA PHE A 70 -3.00 -15.02 -24.48
C PHE A 70 -2.00 -15.36 -23.37
N PHE A 71 -2.28 -16.35 -22.53
CA PHE A 71 -1.40 -16.70 -21.40
C PHE A 71 -0.05 -17.30 -21.83
N THR A 72 0.01 -17.83 -23.05
CA THR A 72 1.22 -18.41 -23.64
C THR A 72 2.13 -17.34 -24.26
N GLN A 73 1.55 -16.24 -24.77
CA GLN A 73 2.25 -15.25 -25.58
C GLN A 73 2.45 -13.88 -24.90
N ILE A 74 1.66 -13.56 -23.87
CA ILE A 74 1.66 -12.23 -23.21
C ILE A 74 3.02 -11.84 -22.61
N GLU A 75 3.85 -12.84 -22.29
CA GLU A 75 5.15 -12.64 -21.65
C GLU A 75 6.26 -13.42 -22.37
N SER A 76 7.51 -13.16 -22.01
CA SER A 76 8.68 -13.85 -22.60
C SER A 76 8.64 -15.38 -22.42
N SER A 77 7.90 -15.85 -21.43
CA SER A 77 7.64 -17.26 -21.20
C SER A 77 6.18 -17.43 -20.80
N PRO A 78 5.54 -18.57 -21.14
CA PRO A 78 4.15 -18.82 -20.78
C PRO A 78 3.92 -18.66 -19.28
N LEU A 79 2.80 -18.04 -18.91
CA LEU A 79 2.41 -17.95 -17.51
C LEU A 79 2.07 -19.35 -16.98
N ASN A 80 2.57 -19.67 -15.80
CA ASN A 80 2.19 -20.91 -15.14
C ASN A 80 0.71 -20.85 -14.68
N PRO A 81 0.08 -22.00 -14.36
CA PRO A 81 -1.34 -22.02 -13.99
C PRO A 81 -1.71 -21.10 -12.83
N SER A 82 -0.85 -20.95 -11.83
CA SER A 82 -1.11 -20.06 -10.68
C SER A 82 -1.07 -18.58 -11.06
N GLN A 83 -0.11 -18.18 -11.90
CA GLN A 83 -0.01 -16.82 -12.44
C GLN A 83 -1.22 -16.49 -13.32
N ALA A 84 -1.60 -17.40 -14.22
CA ALA A 84 -2.75 -17.21 -15.10
C ALA A 84 -4.07 -17.13 -14.31
N ARG A 85 -4.25 -17.99 -13.29
CA ARG A 85 -5.38 -17.91 -12.35
C ARG A 85 -5.44 -16.57 -11.62
N ALA A 86 -4.30 -16.02 -11.20
CA ALA A 86 -4.25 -14.69 -10.61
C ALA A 86 -4.70 -13.62 -11.62
N VAL A 87 -4.21 -13.68 -12.86
CA VAL A 87 -4.57 -12.73 -13.93
C VAL A 87 -6.06 -12.75 -14.27
N VAL A 88 -6.75 -13.89 -14.25
CA VAL A 88 -8.20 -13.95 -14.58
C VAL A 88 -9.13 -13.61 -13.41
N ASN A 89 -8.60 -13.51 -12.19
CA ASN A 89 -9.40 -13.27 -11.00
C ASN A 89 -10.16 -11.93 -11.11
N GLY A 90 -11.49 -11.98 -10.95
CA GLY A 90 -12.39 -10.84 -11.13
C GLY A 90 -12.73 -10.08 -9.84
N GLU A 91 -12.11 -10.40 -8.71
CA GLU A 91 -12.41 -9.73 -7.45
C GLU A 91 -11.99 -8.25 -7.44
N SER A 92 -12.78 -7.41 -6.77
CA SER A 92 -12.51 -5.96 -6.71
C SER A 92 -11.31 -5.59 -5.85
N SER A 93 -10.80 -6.51 -5.03
CA SER A 93 -9.60 -6.31 -4.21
C SER A 93 -8.91 -7.64 -4.04
N LEU A 94 -7.75 -7.78 -4.67
CA LEU A 94 -6.97 -9.01 -4.67
C LEU A 94 -5.52 -8.70 -4.27
N LEU A 95 -5.00 -9.48 -3.32
CA LEU A 95 -3.57 -9.54 -3.01
C LEU A 95 -3.05 -10.91 -3.45
N VAL A 96 -2.11 -10.92 -4.39
CA VAL A 96 -1.42 -12.12 -4.85
C VAL A 96 -0.12 -12.25 -4.07
N LEU A 97 0.00 -13.35 -3.32
CA LEU A 97 1.18 -13.69 -2.56
C LEU A 97 2.18 -14.43 -3.44
N ALA A 98 3.36 -13.86 -3.59
CA ALA A 98 4.31 -14.26 -4.60
C ALA A 98 5.75 -14.00 -4.11
N GLY A 99 6.52 -15.07 -3.94
CA GLY A 99 7.90 -15.01 -3.46
C GLY A 99 8.85 -14.33 -4.45
N ALA A 100 10.09 -14.06 -4.01
CA ALA A 100 11.14 -13.59 -4.90
C ALA A 100 11.32 -14.50 -6.14
N GLY A 101 11.46 -13.89 -7.32
CA GLY A 101 11.66 -14.62 -8.59
C GLY A 101 10.40 -15.31 -9.16
N SER A 102 9.23 -15.21 -8.52
CA SER A 102 7.99 -15.85 -8.97
C SER A 102 7.28 -15.15 -10.14
N GLY A 103 7.86 -14.08 -10.70
CA GLY A 103 7.28 -13.32 -11.81
C GLY A 103 6.18 -12.34 -11.41
N LYS A 104 6.30 -11.66 -10.25
CA LYS A 104 5.36 -10.64 -9.76
C LYS A 104 5.03 -9.58 -10.80
N THR A 105 6.07 -8.98 -11.38
CA THR A 105 5.95 -7.97 -12.43
C THR A 105 5.30 -8.53 -13.69
N SER A 106 5.59 -9.79 -14.05
CA SER A 106 4.94 -10.48 -15.18
C SER A 106 3.43 -10.59 -14.97
N VAL A 107 3.00 -10.93 -13.76
CA VAL A 107 1.58 -11.05 -13.41
C VAL A 107 0.88 -9.68 -13.48
N LEU A 108 1.53 -8.60 -13.05
CA LEU A 108 0.98 -7.24 -13.13
C LEU A 108 0.81 -6.78 -14.58
N VAL A 109 1.84 -6.95 -15.42
CA VAL A 109 1.76 -6.57 -16.85
C VAL A 109 0.73 -7.43 -17.58
N ALA A 110 0.72 -8.74 -17.34
CA ALA A 110 -0.29 -9.63 -17.90
C ALA A 110 -1.70 -9.28 -17.43
N ARG A 111 -1.88 -8.83 -16.19
CA ARG A 111 -3.17 -8.33 -15.70
C ARG A 111 -3.60 -7.05 -16.42
N ALA A 112 -2.70 -6.11 -16.66
CA ALA A 112 -3.01 -4.93 -17.47
C ALA A 112 -3.42 -5.34 -18.90
N GLY A 113 -2.65 -6.23 -19.54
CA GLY A 113 -2.97 -6.76 -20.88
C GLY A 113 -4.32 -7.50 -20.91
N TRP A 114 -4.64 -8.26 -19.87
CA TRP A 114 -5.92 -8.96 -19.76
C TRP A 114 -7.11 -8.00 -19.69
N LEU A 115 -6.99 -6.93 -18.90
CA LEU A 115 -8.01 -5.90 -18.79
C LEU A 115 -8.29 -5.22 -20.14
N LEU A 116 -7.23 -4.92 -20.91
CA LEU A 116 -7.34 -4.38 -22.26
C LEU A 116 -7.99 -5.38 -23.22
N ALA A 117 -7.46 -6.61 -23.29
CA ALA A 117 -7.91 -7.64 -24.22
C ALA A 117 -9.39 -8.03 -24.01
N ARG A 118 -9.87 -7.93 -22.76
CA ARG A 118 -11.26 -8.21 -22.38
C ARG A 118 -12.19 -7.00 -22.51
N GLY A 119 -11.69 -5.83 -22.92
CA GLY A 119 -12.46 -4.60 -22.98
C GLY A 119 -12.99 -4.15 -21.62
N GLN A 120 -12.33 -4.53 -20.53
CA GLN A 120 -12.73 -4.15 -19.17
C GLN A 120 -12.23 -2.74 -18.81
N ALA A 121 -11.20 -2.26 -19.49
CA ALA A 121 -10.66 -0.93 -19.33
C ALA A 121 -9.97 -0.42 -20.60
N ASP A 122 -10.02 0.89 -20.80
CA ASP A 122 -9.11 1.59 -21.71
C ASP A 122 -7.74 1.77 -21.02
N ALA A 123 -6.67 1.96 -21.78
CA ALA A 123 -5.32 2.10 -21.23
C ALA A 123 -5.20 3.23 -20.20
N GLY A 124 -5.78 4.41 -20.47
CA GLY A 124 -5.81 5.53 -19.51
C GLY A 124 -6.60 5.25 -18.22
N GLN A 125 -7.36 4.16 -18.14
CA GLN A 125 -8.13 3.74 -16.95
C GLN A 125 -7.34 2.77 -16.06
N ILE A 126 -6.10 2.43 -16.42
CA ILE A 126 -5.22 1.52 -15.68
C ILE A 126 -4.07 2.31 -15.05
N LEU A 127 -3.91 2.20 -13.73
CA LEU A 127 -2.80 2.76 -12.98
C LEU A 127 -1.89 1.64 -12.48
N LEU A 128 -0.63 1.64 -12.90
CA LEU A 128 0.42 0.76 -12.37
C LEU A 128 1.29 1.52 -11.37
N LEU A 129 1.52 0.91 -10.20
CA LEU A 129 2.31 1.47 -9.13
C LEU A 129 3.46 0.55 -8.75
N ALA A 130 4.67 1.12 -8.79
CA ALA A 130 5.90 0.49 -8.34
C ALA A 130 6.48 1.22 -7.12
N PHE A 131 7.30 0.53 -6.32
CA PHE A 131 7.88 1.12 -5.13
C PHE A 131 9.06 2.07 -5.44
N GLY A 132 9.85 1.74 -6.47
CA GLY A 132 11.05 2.46 -6.86
C GLY A 132 10.99 2.94 -8.31
N ARG A 133 11.82 3.95 -8.62
CA ARG A 133 11.90 4.51 -9.97
C ARG A 133 12.34 3.48 -11.01
N LYS A 134 13.38 2.70 -10.69
CA LYS A 134 13.88 1.62 -11.56
C LYS A 134 12.77 0.59 -11.87
N ALA A 135 12.02 0.16 -10.87
CA ALA A 135 10.91 -0.79 -11.06
C ALA A 135 9.78 -0.20 -11.92
N ALA A 136 9.49 1.11 -11.78
CA ALA A 136 8.53 1.78 -12.65
C ALA A 136 9.03 1.84 -14.11
N GLU A 137 10.30 2.20 -14.32
CA GLU A 137 10.93 2.25 -15.65
C GLU A 137 10.94 0.87 -16.33
N GLU A 138 11.30 -0.19 -15.59
CA GLU A 138 11.24 -1.58 -16.06
C GLU A 138 9.81 -2.02 -16.41
N MET A 139 8.81 -1.61 -15.63
CA MET A 139 7.39 -1.86 -15.95
C MET A 139 6.95 -1.14 -17.23
N ASP A 140 7.32 0.13 -17.40
CA ASP A 140 6.99 0.90 -18.60
C ASP A 140 7.60 0.28 -19.87
N GLU A 141 8.87 -0.14 -19.81
CA GLU A 141 9.52 -0.85 -20.91
C GLU A 141 8.76 -2.12 -21.26
N ARG A 142 8.42 -2.93 -20.26
CA ARG A 142 7.69 -4.17 -20.45
C ARG A 142 6.28 -3.98 -21.00
N ILE A 143 5.56 -2.95 -20.55
CA ILE A 143 4.24 -2.58 -21.09
C ILE A 143 4.37 -2.22 -22.57
N ARG A 144 5.35 -1.39 -22.94
CA ARG A 144 5.57 -0.99 -24.33
C ARG A 144 5.88 -2.20 -25.21
N GLU A 145 6.74 -3.09 -24.73
CA GLU A 145 7.13 -4.30 -25.46
C GLU A 145 5.99 -5.31 -25.62
N ARG A 146 5.19 -5.54 -24.57
CA ARG A 146 4.19 -6.62 -24.53
C ARG A 146 2.79 -6.19 -24.93
N LEU A 147 2.40 -4.98 -24.56
CA LEU A 147 1.06 -4.45 -24.77
C LEU A 147 1.01 -3.43 -25.92
N HIS A 148 2.17 -3.05 -26.47
CA HIS A 148 2.29 -2.11 -27.58
C HIS A 148 1.55 -0.78 -27.35
N THR A 149 1.59 -0.30 -26.10
CA THR A 149 0.96 0.96 -25.70
C THR A 149 1.89 1.78 -24.83
N GLU A 150 1.81 3.10 -24.95
CA GLU A 150 2.48 4.06 -24.06
C GLU A 150 1.47 4.81 -23.17
N GLU A 151 0.17 4.53 -23.33
CA GLU A 151 -0.89 5.19 -22.57
C GLU A 151 -0.98 4.69 -21.12
N ILE A 152 -0.55 3.45 -20.86
CA ILE A 152 -0.40 2.95 -19.50
C ILE A 152 0.98 3.37 -18.99
N THR A 153 1.00 4.26 -18.00
CA THR A 153 2.24 4.68 -17.34
C THR A 153 2.35 4.08 -15.94
N ALA A 154 3.43 3.34 -15.69
CA ALA A 154 3.83 2.94 -14.36
C ALA A 154 4.40 4.14 -13.58
N ARG A 155 3.97 4.27 -12.32
CA ARG A 155 4.35 5.40 -11.47
C ARG A 155 4.88 4.90 -10.13
N THR A 156 5.74 5.69 -9.52
CA THR A 156 5.95 5.57 -8.08
C THR A 156 4.82 6.28 -7.35
N PHE A 157 4.61 5.96 -6.07
CA PHE A 157 3.64 6.71 -5.25
C PHE A 157 3.92 8.22 -5.20
N HIS A 158 5.20 8.62 -5.20
CA HIS A 158 5.56 10.05 -5.20
C HIS A 158 5.32 10.70 -6.56
N SER A 159 5.60 10.01 -7.68
CA SER A 159 5.30 10.55 -9.02
C SER A 159 3.81 10.59 -9.31
N LEU A 160 3.01 9.67 -8.73
CA LEU A 160 1.55 9.76 -8.72
C LEU A 160 1.07 10.98 -7.93
N ALA A 161 1.59 11.20 -6.71
CA ALA A 161 1.21 12.36 -5.90
C ALA A 161 1.53 13.68 -6.61
N LEU A 162 2.73 13.79 -7.21
CA LEU A 162 3.11 14.94 -8.03
C LEU A 162 2.13 15.16 -9.18
N TYR A 163 1.77 14.09 -9.90
CA TYR A 163 0.80 14.17 -10.99
C TYR A 163 -0.57 14.68 -10.51
N ILE A 164 -1.11 14.12 -9.43
CA ILE A 164 -2.40 14.55 -8.84
C ILE A 164 -2.33 16.04 -8.45
N ILE A 165 -1.26 16.48 -7.81
CA ILE A 165 -1.10 17.89 -7.40
C ILE A 165 -1.01 18.80 -8.62
N GLN A 166 -0.23 18.44 -9.63
CA GLN A 166 -0.10 19.24 -10.86
C GLN A 166 -1.43 19.39 -11.62
N GLN A 167 -2.27 18.35 -11.60
CA GLN A 167 -3.59 18.40 -12.23
C GLN A 167 -4.62 19.19 -11.40
N GLY A 168 -4.55 19.10 -10.06
CA GLY A 168 -5.51 19.75 -9.16
C GLY A 168 -5.09 21.10 -8.59
N SER A 169 -3.88 21.57 -8.89
CA SER A 169 -3.31 22.82 -8.37
C SER A 169 -2.48 23.54 -9.44
N LYS A 170 -2.59 24.88 -9.49
CA LYS A 170 -1.77 25.72 -10.37
C LYS A 170 -0.31 25.81 -9.93
N LYS A 171 -0.01 25.50 -8.66
CA LYS A 171 1.34 25.60 -8.10
C LYS A 171 1.93 24.21 -7.96
N ALA A 172 2.97 23.93 -8.75
CA ALA A 172 3.75 22.71 -8.62
C ALA A 172 4.54 22.74 -7.29
N PRO A 173 4.54 21.65 -6.51
CA PRO A 173 5.32 21.57 -5.30
C PRO A 173 6.81 21.41 -5.63
N VAL A 174 7.66 22.05 -4.84
CA VAL A 174 9.12 21.88 -4.92
C VAL A 174 9.50 20.81 -3.91
N VAL A 175 10.10 19.70 -4.36
CA VAL A 175 10.61 18.66 -3.45
C VAL A 175 11.95 19.12 -2.88
N SER A 176 12.11 19.04 -1.56
CA SER A 176 13.36 19.46 -0.92
C SER A 176 14.53 18.58 -1.35
N LYS A 177 15.68 19.21 -1.56
CA LYS A 177 16.94 18.51 -1.86
C LYS A 177 17.36 17.57 -0.75
N LEU A 178 16.93 17.85 0.49
CA LEU A 178 17.17 16.99 1.63
C LEU A 178 16.60 15.59 1.44
N GLU A 179 15.62 15.36 0.56
CA GLU A 179 15.13 13.99 0.30
C GLU A 179 16.11 13.13 -0.49
N SER A 180 16.87 13.73 -1.39
CA SER A 180 17.86 13.04 -2.22
C SER A 180 19.27 13.08 -1.66
N ASP A 181 19.59 14.04 -0.78
CA ASP A 181 20.95 14.26 -0.27
C ASP A 181 21.11 13.77 1.18
N ALA A 182 21.58 12.53 1.34
CA ALA A 182 21.83 11.93 2.65
C ALA A 182 22.88 12.69 3.47
N THR A 183 23.90 13.25 2.81
CA THR A 183 24.97 14.00 3.47
C THR A 183 24.41 15.29 4.08
N ALA A 184 23.61 16.04 3.32
CA ALA A 184 22.96 17.24 3.82
C ALA A 184 21.99 16.93 4.99
N ARG A 185 21.23 15.82 4.91
CA ARG A 185 20.38 15.37 6.03
C ARG A 185 21.18 15.07 7.29
N HIS A 186 22.25 14.27 7.15
CA HIS A 186 23.11 13.92 8.28
C HIS A 186 23.70 15.17 8.93
N GLN A 187 24.19 16.12 8.14
CA GLN A 187 24.71 17.39 8.65
C GLN A 187 23.64 18.21 9.39
N LEU A 188 22.41 18.29 8.86
CA LEU A 188 21.29 18.97 9.52
C LEU A 188 20.99 18.35 10.90
N PHE A 189 20.88 17.02 10.96
CA PHE A 189 20.56 16.31 12.19
C PHE A 189 21.70 16.38 13.21
N LEU A 190 22.95 16.21 12.79
CA LEU A 190 24.10 16.34 13.68
C LEU A 190 24.23 17.76 14.24
N ARG A 191 24.05 18.80 13.42
CA ARG A 191 24.06 20.19 13.88
C ARG A 191 23.00 20.41 14.96
N THR A 192 21.78 19.93 14.71
CA THR A 192 20.66 20.08 15.65
C THR A 192 20.87 19.26 16.93
N TRP A 193 21.48 18.08 16.82
CA TRP A 193 21.84 17.24 17.97
C TRP A 193 22.92 17.90 18.84
N ARG A 194 24.02 18.37 18.22
CA ARG A 194 25.09 19.10 18.91
C ARG A 194 24.56 20.31 19.66
N GLN A 195 23.73 21.12 19.00
CA GLN A 195 23.08 22.27 19.60
C GLN A 195 22.25 21.90 20.85
N GLN A 196 21.45 20.82 20.77
CA GLN A 196 20.67 20.36 21.93
C GLN A 196 21.56 19.96 23.11
N CYS A 197 22.62 19.21 22.85
CA CYS A 197 23.55 18.76 23.88
C CYS A 197 24.30 19.95 24.51
N SER A 198 24.77 20.91 23.70
CA SER A 198 25.51 22.07 24.19
C SER A 198 24.64 23.06 24.96
N GLU A 199 23.39 23.28 24.55
CA GLU A 199 22.53 24.31 25.16
C GLU A 199 21.79 23.83 26.41
N LYS A 200 21.49 22.53 26.53
CA LYS A 200 20.63 22.00 27.60
C LYS A 200 21.24 20.75 28.23
N LYS A 201 21.75 20.89 29.46
CA LYS A 201 22.28 19.75 30.25
C LYS A 201 21.32 18.56 30.34
N ALA A 202 20.02 18.81 30.47
CA ALA A 202 19.01 17.76 30.50
C ALA A 202 18.92 16.97 29.17
N GLN A 203 19.10 17.64 28.02
CA GLN A 203 19.15 16.98 26.72
C GLN A 203 20.44 16.18 26.58
N ALA A 204 21.60 16.76 26.92
CA ALA A 204 22.88 16.02 26.91
C ALA A 204 22.80 14.74 27.76
N LYS A 205 22.21 14.83 28.96
CA LYS A 205 21.99 13.65 29.83
C LYS A 205 21.07 12.62 29.16
N GLY A 206 19.96 13.05 28.57
CA GLY A 206 19.03 12.16 27.87
C GLY A 206 19.65 11.46 26.65
N TRP A 207 20.49 12.16 25.88
CA TRP A 207 21.24 11.60 24.76
C TRP A 207 22.31 10.61 25.23
N ARG A 208 23.10 10.96 26.25
CA ARG A 208 24.08 10.03 26.83
C ARG A 208 23.40 8.75 27.32
N GLN A 209 22.32 8.88 28.07
CA GLN A 209 21.53 7.74 28.55
C GLN A 209 21.07 6.84 27.40
N TRP A 210 20.55 7.41 26.31
CA TRP A 210 20.12 6.63 25.16
C TRP A 210 21.28 5.89 24.48
N LEU A 211 22.42 6.56 24.31
CA LEU A 211 23.61 5.99 23.67
C LEU A 211 24.25 4.88 24.53
N GLU A 212 24.27 5.03 25.85
CA GLU A 212 24.86 4.05 26.75
C GLU A 212 23.92 2.87 27.01
N GLU A 213 22.65 3.13 27.36
CA GLU A 213 21.75 2.08 27.84
C GLU A 213 21.11 1.28 26.69
N GLU A 214 20.65 1.95 25.63
CA GLU A 214 19.97 1.26 24.54
C GLU A 214 20.92 0.87 23.42
N MET A 215 21.84 1.76 23.07
CA MET A 215 22.78 1.48 22.00
C MET A 215 23.99 0.66 22.49
N GLN A 216 24.21 0.58 23.81
CA GLN A 216 25.35 -0.08 24.44
C GLN A 216 26.69 0.49 23.96
N TRP A 217 26.76 1.80 23.77
CA TRP A 217 27.95 2.48 23.31
C TRP A 217 28.74 3.06 24.46
N VAL A 218 30.06 3.02 24.32
CA VAL A 218 30.97 3.80 25.16
C VAL A 218 30.89 5.25 24.70
N VAL A 219 30.39 6.13 25.55
CA VAL A 219 30.30 7.57 25.29
C VAL A 219 31.48 8.28 25.98
N PRO A 220 32.28 9.08 25.25
CA PRO A 220 33.39 9.81 25.85
C PRO A 220 32.94 10.74 26.98
N GLU A 221 33.84 10.98 27.94
CA GLU A 221 33.59 11.98 28.97
C GLU A 221 33.65 13.41 28.41
N GLY A 222 33.02 14.35 29.12
CA GLY A 222 32.92 15.74 28.68
C GLY A 222 31.96 15.95 27.50
N ASN A 223 32.36 16.79 26.55
CA ASN A 223 31.53 17.21 25.41
C ASN A 223 31.49 16.14 24.31
N PHE A 224 30.91 14.98 24.62
CA PHE A 224 30.84 13.84 23.70
C PHE A 224 30.20 14.14 22.35
N TRP A 225 29.40 15.21 22.24
CA TRP A 225 28.80 15.64 20.99
C TRP A 225 29.77 16.21 19.96
N ASP A 226 31.01 16.51 20.35
CA ASP A 226 32.07 16.93 19.44
C ASP A 226 32.92 15.76 18.94
N ASP A 227 32.71 14.54 19.46
CA ASP A 227 33.43 13.34 19.02
C ASP A 227 33.02 12.93 17.59
N GLU A 228 34.00 12.86 16.68
CA GLU A 228 33.76 12.58 15.26
C GLU A 228 33.29 11.13 15.01
N THR A 229 33.83 10.18 15.77
CA THR A 229 33.48 8.76 15.65
C THR A 229 32.03 8.53 16.05
N LEU A 230 31.61 9.15 17.15
CA LEU A 230 30.24 9.10 17.63
C LEU A 230 29.29 9.77 16.65
N GLN A 231 29.64 10.95 16.12
CA GLN A 231 28.85 11.64 15.10
C GLN A 231 28.63 10.78 13.84
N TRP A 232 29.69 10.15 13.33
CA TRP A 232 29.61 9.28 12.15
C TRP A 232 28.68 8.08 12.38
N ARG A 233 28.75 7.45 13.56
CA ARG A 233 27.86 6.33 13.93
C ARG A 233 26.42 6.76 14.17
N LEU A 234 26.22 7.96 14.71
CA LEU A 234 24.92 8.48 15.12
C LEU A 234 24.11 9.02 13.94
N ALA A 235 24.74 9.70 12.98
CA ALA A 235 24.06 10.35 11.85
C ALA A 235 23.04 9.44 11.10
N PRO A 236 23.41 8.24 10.64
CA PRO A 236 22.46 7.35 9.95
C PRO A 236 21.28 6.90 10.84
N ARG A 237 21.48 6.82 12.16
CA ARG A 237 20.44 6.43 13.11
C ARG A 237 19.45 7.56 13.35
N LEU A 238 19.94 8.80 13.42
CA LEU A 238 19.08 9.98 13.47
C LEU A 238 18.24 10.08 12.19
N ASP A 239 18.85 9.88 11.02
CA ASP A 239 18.12 9.88 9.74
C ASP A 239 17.02 8.81 9.74
N ARG A 240 17.35 7.58 10.16
CA ARG A 240 16.36 6.50 10.26
C ARG A 240 15.21 6.83 11.22
N TRP A 241 15.50 7.36 12.40
CA TRP A 241 14.47 7.74 13.37
C TRP A 241 13.54 8.83 12.82
N VAL A 242 14.11 9.91 12.29
CA VAL A 242 13.33 11.02 11.73
C VAL A 242 12.52 10.54 10.52
N SER A 243 13.09 9.69 9.66
CA SER A 243 12.39 9.08 8.53
C SER A 243 11.19 8.23 8.97
N LEU A 244 11.35 7.36 9.98
CA LEU A 244 10.24 6.56 10.53
C LEU A 244 9.13 7.44 11.11
N MET A 245 9.48 8.50 11.84
CA MET A 245 8.50 9.46 12.36
C MET A 245 7.73 10.17 11.24
N ARG A 246 8.41 10.52 10.14
CA ARG A 246 7.79 11.14 8.97
C ARG A 246 6.88 10.18 8.20
N MET A 247 7.30 8.93 8.03
CA MET A 247 6.53 7.89 7.33
C MET A 247 5.27 7.45 8.08
N HIS A 248 5.30 7.45 9.42
CA HIS A 248 4.11 7.22 10.22
C HIS A 248 3.10 8.36 10.02
N GLY A 249 3.56 9.61 10.09
CA GLY A 249 2.69 10.78 10.06
C GLY A 249 1.90 10.98 11.36
N GLY A 250 1.04 12.00 11.39
CA GLY A 250 0.20 12.32 12.56
C GLY A 250 0.93 13.08 13.68
N ALA A 251 0.26 13.20 14.83
CA ALA A 251 0.83 13.86 15.99
C ALA A 251 1.76 12.92 16.77
N GLN A 252 2.82 13.46 17.37
CA GLN A 252 3.74 12.68 18.22
C GLN A 252 3.01 12.00 19.39
N ALA A 253 1.94 12.61 19.91
CA ALA A 253 1.10 12.02 20.95
C ALA A 253 0.37 10.76 20.47
N GLU A 254 -0.16 10.76 19.25
CA GLU A 254 -0.83 9.60 18.64
C GLU A 254 0.15 8.46 18.40
N MET A 255 1.36 8.78 17.92
CA MET A 255 2.44 7.80 17.78
C MET A 255 2.75 7.10 19.11
N ILE A 256 2.83 7.86 20.20
CA ILE A 256 3.11 7.31 21.53
C ILE A 256 1.92 6.47 22.01
N ALA A 257 0.69 6.94 21.84
CA ALA A 257 -0.50 6.21 22.24
C ALA A 257 -0.65 4.86 21.51
N GLY A 258 -0.24 4.79 20.24
CA GLY A 258 -0.26 3.57 19.44
C GLY A 258 0.84 2.55 19.75
N ALA A 259 1.81 2.88 20.61
CA ALA A 259 2.89 1.97 20.97
C ALA A 259 2.42 0.87 21.96
N PRO A 260 2.99 -0.35 21.89
CA PRO A 260 2.75 -1.42 22.87
C PRO A 260 2.97 -0.92 24.31
N GLU A 261 2.09 -1.35 25.23
CA GLU A 261 2.10 -0.89 26.63
C GLU A 261 3.49 -1.02 27.27
N GLU A 262 4.12 -2.18 27.06
CA GLU A 262 5.43 -2.55 27.63
C GLU A 262 6.55 -1.58 27.26
N CYS A 263 6.50 -0.97 26.08
CA CYS A 263 7.54 -0.06 25.60
C CYS A 263 7.07 1.40 25.47
N ARG A 264 5.81 1.70 25.78
CA ARG A 264 5.21 3.02 25.52
C ARG A 264 5.94 4.15 26.24
N GLU A 265 6.30 3.95 27.50
CA GLU A 265 7.00 4.97 28.28
C GLU A 265 8.38 5.28 27.69
N LEU A 266 9.15 4.23 27.39
CA LEU A 266 10.48 4.33 26.79
C LEU A 266 10.41 4.98 25.41
N PHE A 267 9.50 4.51 24.56
CA PHE A 267 9.24 5.08 23.24
C PHE A 267 8.88 6.56 23.32
N GLY A 268 8.03 6.95 24.29
CA GLY A 268 7.69 8.34 24.56
C GLY A 268 8.91 9.21 24.91
N LYS A 269 9.86 8.69 25.69
CA LYS A 269 11.14 9.38 25.96
C LYS A 269 11.95 9.58 24.68
N ARG A 270 12.00 8.58 23.78
CA ARG A 270 12.71 8.67 22.49
C ARG A 270 12.06 9.64 21.52
N ILE A 271 10.74 9.62 21.40
CA ILE A 271 10.01 10.57 20.57
C ILE A 271 10.27 12.02 21.03
N LYS A 272 10.29 12.27 22.36
CA LYS A 272 10.63 13.59 22.91
C LYS A 272 12.08 14.01 22.59
N LEU A 273 13.02 13.06 22.63
CA LEU A 273 14.44 13.30 22.30
C LEU A 273 14.62 13.64 20.81
N MET A 274 13.89 12.96 19.93
CA MET A 274 13.95 13.16 18.47
C MET A 274 13.11 14.35 17.98
N ALA A 275 12.14 14.82 18.77
CA ALA A 275 11.22 15.88 18.37
C ALA A 275 11.90 17.17 17.86
N PRO A 276 12.99 17.67 18.45
CA PRO A 276 13.69 18.84 17.93
C PRO A 276 14.35 18.60 16.56
N LEU A 277 14.80 17.38 16.27
CA LEU A 277 15.34 17.01 14.94
C LEU A 277 14.24 17.07 13.88
N LEU A 278 13.05 16.53 14.19
CA LEU A 278 11.89 16.64 13.30
C LEU A 278 11.45 18.10 13.12
N LYS A 279 11.57 18.94 14.16
CA LYS A 279 11.31 20.38 14.06
C LYS A 279 12.32 21.08 13.14
N ALA A 280 13.61 20.74 13.25
CA ALA A 280 14.66 21.27 12.37
C ALA A 280 14.42 20.86 10.91
N TRP A 281 14.04 19.61 10.66
CA TRP A 281 13.59 19.13 9.34
C TRP A 281 12.47 20.00 8.78
N LYS A 282 11.35 20.13 9.51
CA LYS A 282 10.21 20.95 9.08
C LYS A 282 10.59 22.42 8.84
N SER A 283 11.53 22.95 9.64
CA SER A 283 12.00 24.33 9.50
C SER A 283 12.85 24.51 8.23
N ALA A 284 13.70 23.54 7.91
CA ALA A 284 14.48 23.54 6.67
C ALA A 284 13.58 23.47 5.42
N LEU A 285 12.57 22.59 5.42
CA LEU A 285 11.58 22.53 4.35
C LEU A 285 10.86 23.88 4.16
N LYS A 286 10.45 24.52 5.26
CA LYS A 286 9.79 25.82 5.23
C LYS A 286 10.70 26.92 4.67
N ALA A 287 11.99 26.92 5.02
CA ALA A 287 12.96 27.88 4.51
C ALA A 287 13.18 27.76 3.00
N GLU A 288 13.12 26.54 2.47
CA GLU A 288 13.19 26.27 1.02
C GLU A 288 11.86 26.49 0.29
N ASN A 289 10.77 26.78 1.01
CA ASN A 289 9.39 26.70 0.51
C ASN A 289 9.14 25.37 -0.24
N ALA A 290 9.71 24.29 0.30
CA ALA A 290 9.71 22.96 -0.27
C ALA A 290 8.85 22.00 0.56
N VAL A 291 8.56 20.85 -0.03
CA VAL A 291 7.85 19.73 0.59
C VAL A 291 8.74 18.52 0.60
N ASP A 292 8.48 17.62 1.52
CA ASP A 292 9.08 16.30 1.53
C ASP A 292 8.13 15.27 0.88
N PHE A 293 8.60 14.05 0.68
CA PHE A 293 7.84 12.96 0.06
C PHE A 293 6.55 12.62 0.82
N SER A 294 6.59 12.64 2.15
CA SER A 294 5.39 12.47 2.99
C SER A 294 4.40 13.61 2.76
N GLY A 295 4.90 14.85 2.76
CA GLY A 295 4.12 16.06 2.45
C GLY A 295 3.49 16.04 1.05
N LEU A 296 4.17 15.48 0.05
CA LEU A 296 3.61 15.28 -1.29
C LEU A 296 2.38 14.36 -1.27
N ILE A 297 2.48 13.20 -0.61
CA ILE A 297 1.37 12.25 -0.51
C ILE A 297 0.19 12.91 0.20
N HIS A 298 0.46 13.61 1.30
CA HIS A 298 -0.58 14.34 2.04
C HIS A 298 -1.24 15.44 1.20
N GLN A 299 -0.46 16.24 0.45
CA GLN A 299 -1.02 17.26 -0.44
C GLN A 299 -1.88 16.66 -1.55
N ALA A 300 -1.47 15.53 -2.14
CA ALA A 300 -2.26 14.82 -3.14
C ALA A 300 -3.60 14.33 -2.56
N MET A 301 -3.59 13.78 -1.33
CA MET A 301 -4.82 13.42 -0.62
C MET A 301 -5.75 14.62 -0.42
N VAL A 302 -5.22 15.78 0.01
CA VAL A 302 -6.01 17.01 0.16
C VAL A 302 -6.63 17.47 -1.16
N ILE A 303 -5.94 17.28 -2.29
CA ILE A 303 -6.47 17.58 -3.63
C ILE A 303 -7.62 16.63 -3.99
N LEU A 304 -7.48 15.34 -3.71
CA LEU A 304 -8.52 14.32 -3.92
C LEU A 304 -9.77 14.59 -3.07
N GLU A 305 -9.58 14.86 -1.78
CA GLU A 305 -10.67 15.15 -0.82
C GLU A 305 -11.45 16.41 -1.21
N LYS A 306 -10.77 17.42 -1.74
CA LYS A 306 -11.41 18.65 -2.25
C LYS A 306 -12.07 18.48 -3.62
N GLY A 307 -12.02 17.29 -4.22
CA GLY A 307 -12.57 17.03 -5.55
C GLY A 307 -11.89 17.82 -6.67
N ARG A 308 -10.66 18.31 -6.46
CA ARG A 308 -9.92 19.11 -7.45
C ARG A 308 -9.19 18.25 -8.48
N PHE A 309 -9.14 16.95 -8.25
CA PHE A 309 -8.70 15.94 -9.20
C PHE A 309 -9.71 14.80 -9.17
N ILE A 310 -10.15 14.35 -10.34
CA ILE A 310 -11.04 13.20 -10.50
C ILE A 310 -10.19 12.06 -11.04
N SER A 311 -10.08 10.97 -10.29
CA SER A 311 -9.34 9.77 -10.70
C SER A 311 -9.92 9.18 -12.00
N PRO A 312 -9.15 9.10 -13.09
CA PRO A 312 -9.59 8.42 -14.31
C PRO A 312 -9.48 6.89 -14.19
N TRP A 313 -8.80 6.40 -13.14
CA TRP A 313 -8.41 5.00 -13.03
C TRP A 313 -9.53 4.12 -12.45
N LYS A 314 -9.92 3.09 -13.21
CA LYS A 314 -10.81 2.01 -12.79
C LYS A 314 -10.05 0.83 -12.19
N HIS A 315 -8.79 0.64 -12.60
CA HIS A 315 -7.95 -0.45 -12.10
C HIS A 315 -6.64 0.11 -11.57
N ILE A 316 -6.36 -0.20 -10.30
CA ILE A 316 -5.09 0.15 -9.66
C ILE A 316 -4.32 -1.16 -9.42
N LEU A 317 -3.13 -1.24 -9.99
CA LEU A 317 -2.24 -2.39 -9.96
C LEU A 317 -0.99 -1.99 -9.16
N VAL A 318 -0.66 -2.72 -8.10
CA VAL A 318 0.41 -2.34 -7.17
C VAL A 318 1.40 -3.47 -7.01
N ASP A 319 2.68 -3.17 -7.22
CA ASP A 319 3.79 -4.08 -6.93
C ASP A 319 4.35 -3.85 -5.52
N GLU A 320 5.02 -4.87 -5.00
CA GLU A 320 5.65 -4.90 -3.67
C GLU A 320 4.73 -4.35 -2.57
N PHE A 321 3.50 -4.86 -2.54
CA PHE A 321 2.46 -4.37 -1.62
C PHE A 321 2.82 -4.58 -0.15
N GLN A 322 3.66 -5.56 0.17
CA GLN A 322 4.20 -5.76 1.52
C GLN A 322 4.96 -4.53 2.02
N ASP A 323 5.48 -3.71 1.11
CA ASP A 323 6.26 -2.55 1.47
C ASP A 323 5.45 -1.27 1.73
N ILE A 324 4.13 -1.31 1.53
CA ILE A 324 3.26 -0.13 1.63
C ILE A 324 3.27 0.52 3.02
N SER A 325 3.34 1.86 3.05
CA SER A 325 3.21 2.65 4.28
C SER A 325 1.77 3.09 4.51
N PRO A 326 1.37 3.46 5.75
CA PRO A 326 0.01 3.93 6.04
C PRO A 326 -0.45 5.09 5.14
N GLN A 327 0.45 6.03 4.85
CA GLN A 327 0.17 7.18 3.98
C GLN A 327 -0.09 6.77 2.52
N ARG A 328 0.65 5.78 2.02
CA ARG A 328 0.45 5.25 0.66
C ARG A 328 -0.84 4.45 0.57
N ALA A 329 -1.15 3.65 1.59
CA ALA A 329 -2.43 2.96 1.69
C ALA A 329 -3.61 3.95 1.75
N ALA A 330 -3.48 5.04 2.52
CA ALA A 330 -4.48 6.10 2.59
C ALA A 330 -4.69 6.80 1.23
N LEU A 331 -3.63 7.01 0.45
CA LEU A 331 -3.73 7.53 -0.92
C LEU A 331 -4.53 6.58 -1.84
N LEU A 332 -4.26 5.28 -1.77
CA LEU A 332 -5.03 4.27 -2.53
C LEU A 332 -6.50 4.27 -2.11
N GLU A 333 -6.77 4.34 -0.81
CA GLU A 333 -8.13 4.39 -0.28
C GLU A 333 -8.86 5.66 -0.74
N ALA A 334 -8.19 6.82 -0.73
CA ALA A 334 -8.75 8.08 -1.22
C ALA A 334 -9.11 8.02 -2.71
N LEU A 335 -8.28 7.40 -3.55
CA LEU A 335 -8.59 7.17 -4.96
C LEU A 335 -9.82 6.28 -5.13
N ARG A 336 -9.89 5.17 -4.38
CA ARG A 336 -11.03 4.23 -4.43
C ARG A 336 -12.32 4.80 -3.86
N LYS A 337 -12.24 5.77 -2.94
CA LYS A 337 -13.42 6.47 -2.41
C LYS A 337 -14.12 7.33 -3.46
N GLN A 338 -13.39 7.85 -4.46
CA GLN A 338 -13.99 8.63 -5.55
C GLN A 338 -14.85 7.75 -6.49
N ASN A 339 -14.51 6.46 -6.62
CA ASN A 339 -15.27 5.52 -7.43
C ASN A 339 -15.27 4.12 -6.78
N SER A 340 -16.42 3.69 -6.27
CA SER A 340 -16.57 2.39 -5.61
C SER A 340 -16.34 1.19 -6.52
N GLN A 341 -16.37 1.39 -7.85
CA GLN A 341 -16.06 0.36 -8.84
C GLN A 341 -14.55 0.21 -9.09
N THR A 342 -13.70 1.08 -8.52
CA THR A 342 -12.25 0.98 -8.70
C THR A 342 -11.71 -0.26 -8.01
N THR A 343 -11.12 -1.14 -8.81
CA THR A 343 -10.53 -2.41 -8.34
C THR A 343 -9.07 -2.21 -7.94
N LEU A 344 -8.61 -2.98 -6.95
CA LEU A 344 -7.21 -3.03 -6.53
C LEU A 344 -6.65 -4.43 -6.76
N PHE A 345 -5.59 -4.53 -7.55
CA PHE A 345 -4.83 -5.76 -7.75
C PHE A 345 -3.41 -5.52 -7.24
N ALA A 346 -3.04 -6.20 -6.16
CA ALA A 346 -1.76 -6.05 -5.51
C ALA A 346 -0.97 -7.35 -5.61
N VAL A 347 0.34 -7.25 -5.77
CA VAL A 347 1.26 -8.38 -5.66
C VAL A 347 2.27 -8.07 -4.55
N GLY A 348 2.59 -9.06 -3.74
CA GLY A 348 3.57 -8.89 -2.66
C GLY A 348 4.10 -10.21 -2.11
N ASP A 349 5.06 -10.13 -1.20
CA ASP A 349 5.70 -11.28 -0.56
C ASP A 349 5.52 -11.25 0.96
N ASP A 350 4.80 -12.25 1.50
CA ASP A 350 4.59 -12.42 2.94
C ASP A 350 5.88 -12.75 3.69
N TRP A 351 6.85 -13.44 3.07
CA TRP A 351 8.12 -13.77 3.72
C TRP A 351 8.96 -12.51 3.98
N GLN A 352 8.97 -11.56 3.05
CA GLN A 352 9.67 -10.28 3.24
C GLN A 352 8.92 -9.34 4.20
N ALA A 353 7.59 -9.47 4.33
CA ALA A 353 6.81 -8.73 5.32
C ALA A 353 7.17 -9.12 6.77
N ILE A 354 7.45 -10.40 7.01
CA ILE A 354 7.81 -10.94 8.34
C ILE A 354 9.19 -10.43 8.78
N TYR A 355 10.14 -10.24 7.86
CA TYR A 355 11.42 -9.58 8.18
C TYR A 355 11.30 -8.07 8.40
N ARG A 356 10.12 -7.48 8.19
CA ARG A 356 9.85 -6.06 8.45
C ARG A 356 9.44 -5.76 9.89
N PHE A 357 8.81 -6.67 10.65
CA PHE A 357 8.60 -6.54 12.12
C PHE A 357 8.12 -7.87 12.76
N SER A 358 8.87 -8.37 13.73
CA SER A 358 8.30 -9.03 14.92
C SER A 358 7.36 -8.05 15.63
N GLY A 359 6.12 -7.95 15.16
CA GLY A 359 5.15 -7.01 15.75
C GLY A 359 3.93 -6.71 14.88
N ARG A 360 3.09 -7.71 14.61
CA ARG A 360 1.62 -7.58 14.64
C ARG A 360 1.00 -8.97 14.52
N SER A 361 0.39 -9.41 15.62
CA SER A 361 -0.54 -10.52 15.70
C SER A 361 -1.85 -10.19 14.99
N SER A 362 -2.35 -11.15 14.22
CA SER A 362 -3.67 -11.17 13.58
C SER A 362 -4.82 -11.03 14.59
N PRO A 363 -6.01 -10.65 14.10
CA PRO A 363 -7.04 -11.68 13.85
C PRO A 363 -7.37 -11.87 12.37
#